data_AF-A0A1T5LK91-F1
#
_entry.id   AF-A0A1T5LK91-F1
#
_cell.length_a   1.000
_cell.length_b   1.000
_cell.length_c   1.000
_cell.angle_alpha   90.00
_cell.angle_beta   90.00
_cell.angle_gamma   90.00
#
_symmetry.space_group_name_H-M   'P 1'
#
loop_
_entity.id
_entity.type
_entity.pdbx_description
1 polymer ?
#
loop_
_entity_poly.entity_id
_entity_poly.type
_entity_poly.pdbx_seq_one_letter_code
_entity_poly.pdbx_strand_id
1 'polypeptide(L)'
;MKRGGRAHYGADWFTSSTRGPGKREHLVVLFPYLRGDYPGGPRETDTCGGTLGLGSLPSKASRDNPGGWSFSLFGGPNGETRSSRFTHPQYATAVSTLAHELGHNMGLEHSGVGWCTGSVPDRPFTSSRCGAVEGLDPMDLMGADFAAVGTAPLSGAQKKRLGVLPASDVVTVTKKGGARTVRISERHVANSRPRLLRAVDPKTGQYYYVEFRRPSGARYPSLGGIPWRAASDYTVAYGVTVSRLGRVGSTWAYPGEHLIVPMGKESRRHSNLSRGSSFTTRSGALRLTVQSAGDGVATVRVTFPRT
;
A
#
# COMPACT_ATOMS: atom_id res chain seq x y z
N MET A 1 5.32 -13.63 13.19
CA MET A 1 4.42 -12.65 13.85
C MET A 1 3.17 -13.35 14.36
N LYS A 2 2.87 -13.30 15.66
CA LYS A 2 1.49 -13.49 16.14
C LYS A 2 0.79 -12.14 16.02
N ARG A 3 0.16 -11.89 14.86
CA ARG A 3 -0.68 -10.70 14.70
C ARG A 3 -1.85 -10.86 15.67
N GLY A 4 -2.17 -9.80 16.42
CA GLY A 4 -3.41 -9.69 17.18
C GLY A 4 -4.59 -9.77 16.20
N GLY A 5 -4.98 -11.00 15.87
CA GLY A 5 -5.99 -11.30 14.87
C GLY A 5 -7.38 -11.32 15.51
N ARG A 6 -8.35 -11.78 14.70
CA ARG A 6 -9.75 -12.06 15.10
C ARG A 6 -9.91 -12.67 16.50
N ALA A 7 -8.96 -13.51 16.92
CA ALA A 7 -8.93 -14.14 18.23
C ALA A 7 -8.79 -13.16 19.41
N HIS A 8 -8.17 -11.99 19.22
CA HIS A 8 -8.01 -10.96 20.25
C HIS A 8 -9.00 -9.80 20.12
N TYR A 9 -9.39 -9.42 18.90
CA TYR A 9 -10.17 -8.19 18.70
C TYR A 9 -11.59 -8.39 18.15
N GLY A 10 -11.96 -9.62 17.76
CA GLY A 10 -13.24 -9.90 17.09
C GLY A 10 -13.14 -9.82 15.56
N ALA A 11 -14.15 -10.32 14.85
CA ALA A 11 -14.15 -10.37 13.38
C ALA A 11 -14.39 -9.02 12.71
N ASP A 12 -14.97 -8.08 13.45
CA ASP A 12 -15.42 -6.74 13.02
C ASP A 12 -14.55 -5.61 13.59
N TRP A 13 -13.43 -5.95 14.24
CA TRP A 13 -12.63 -5.02 15.04
C TRP A 13 -12.25 -3.74 14.29
N PHE A 14 -11.99 -3.84 12.98
CA PHE A 14 -11.57 -2.73 12.14
C PHE A 14 -12.71 -1.77 11.77
N THR A 15 -13.94 -2.27 11.66
CA THR A 15 -15.14 -1.48 11.35
C THR A 15 -15.92 -1.07 12.60
N SER A 16 -15.48 -1.52 13.77
CA SER A 16 -16.15 -1.28 15.04
C SER A 16 -16.12 0.21 15.42
N SER A 17 -17.28 0.77 15.75
CA SER A 17 -17.41 2.16 16.24
C SER A 17 -16.84 2.35 17.65
N THR A 18 -16.65 1.27 18.40
CA THR A 18 -16.15 1.30 19.80
C THR A 18 -14.74 0.74 19.94
N ARG A 19 -14.30 -0.15 19.03
CA ARG A 19 -12.99 -0.82 19.09
C ARG A 19 -12.09 -0.53 17.88
N GLY A 20 -12.56 0.28 16.95
CA GLY A 20 -11.85 0.64 15.73
C GLY A 20 -10.64 1.56 15.97
N PRO A 21 -9.86 1.82 14.91
CA PRO A 21 -8.60 2.57 14.99
C PRO A 21 -8.75 3.97 15.62
N GLY A 22 -9.87 4.67 15.35
CA GLY A 22 -10.12 6.02 15.85
C GLY A 22 -10.44 6.14 17.34
N LYS A 23 -10.29 5.06 18.13
CA LYS A 23 -10.55 5.00 19.57
C LYS A 23 -9.35 4.50 20.38
N ARG A 24 -8.14 4.49 19.81
CA ARG A 24 -6.95 3.91 20.44
C ARG A 24 -5.85 4.95 20.65
N GLU A 25 -5.14 4.83 21.76
CA GLU A 25 -3.87 5.52 22.03
C GLU A 25 -2.72 4.67 21.48
N HIS A 26 -1.80 5.30 20.74
CA HIS A 26 -0.65 4.65 20.16
C HIS A 26 0.62 5.14 20.87
N LEU A 27 1.33 4.26 21.57
CA LEU A 27 2.64 4.57 22.14
C LEU A 27 3.74 4.17 21.15
N VAL A 28 4.44 5.16 20.61
CA VAL A 28 5.67 4.97 19.83
C VAL A 28 6.83 5.28 20.76
N VAL A 29 7.71 4.30 21.01
CA VAL A 29 8.90 4.49 21.85
C VAL A 29 10.13 4.53 20.95
N LEU A 30 10.73 5.72 20.85
CA LEU A 30 11.99 5.92 20.14
C LEU A 30 13.12 5.99 21.17
N PHE A 31 14.00 4.99 21.21
CA PHE A 31 15.23 5.04 22.02
C PHE A 31 16.45 5.18 21.12
N PRO A 32 17.26 6.24 21.27
CA PRO A 32 18.67 6.15 20.89
C PRO A 32 19.41 5.37 21.99
N TYR A 33 20.13 4.31 21.63
CA TYR A 33 21.06 3.67 22.55
C TYR A 33 22.25 4.60 22.79
N LEU A 34 22.60 4.82 24.06
CA LEU A 34 23.86 5.44 24.43
C LEU A 34 24.89 4.34 24.71
N ARG A 35 26.17 4.69 24.53
CA ARG A 35 27.28 3.79 24.84
C ARG A 35 27.24 3.45 26.34
N GLY A 36 26.92 2.20 26.69
CA GLY A 36 26.96 1.70 28.07
C GLY A 36 25.67 1.06 28.60
N ASP A 37 24.60 1.02 27.81
CA ASP A 37 23.27 0.55 28.27
C ASP A 37 23.16 -0.98 28.49
N TYR A 38 24.23 -1.77 28.32
CA TYR A 38 24.26 -3.19 28.69
C TYR A 38 25.57 -3.57 29.43
N PRO A 39 25.51 -4.16 30.65
CA PRO A 39 26.69 -4.64 31.35
C PRO A 39 27.17 -5.98 30.75
N GLY A 40 28.38 -5.99 30.18
CA GLY A 40 29.07 -7.22 29.76
C GLY A 40 29.18 -7.48 28.25
N GLY A 41 28.80 -6.54 27.39
CA GLY A 41 29.10 -6.63 25.95
C GLY A 41 30.60 -6.40 25.66
N PRO A 42 31.25 -7.16 24.76
CA PRO A 42 32.65 -6.93 24.40
C PRO A 42 32.87 -5.51 23.85
N ARG A 43 34.01 -4.88 24.19
CA ARG A 43 34.35 -3.51 23.77
C ARG A 43 34.51 -3.31 22.25
N GLU A 44 34.51 -4.39 21.47
CA GLU A 44 34.88 -4.37 20.04
C GLU A 44 33.99 -5.25 19.15
N THR A 45 32.80 -5.64 19.63
CA THR A 45 31.78 -6.25 18.77
C THR A 45 30.51 -5.44 18.85
N ASP A 46 30.40 -4.48 17.93
CA ASP A 46 29.13 -3.86 17.57
C ASP A 46 28.06 -4.94 17.41
N THR A 47 26.90 -4.70 18.01
CA THR A 47 25.71 -5.52 17.75
C THR A 47 25.53 -5.66 16.25
N CYS A 48 25.63 -6.89 15.78
CA CYS A 48 25.53 -7.31 14.39
C CYS A 48 24.42 -6.56 13.60
N GLY A 49 24.75 -6.10 12.39
CA GLY A 49 23.96 -6.44 11.20
C GLY A 49 22.49 -6.03 11.12
N GLY A 50 22.09 -4.84 11.59
CA GLY A 50 20.82 -4.20 11.19
C GLY A 50 19.56 -5.05 11.38
N THR A 51 19.41 -5.72 12.52
CA THR A 51 18.22 -6.55 12.77
C THR A 51 17.07 -5.70 13.33
N LEU A 52 15.94 -5.72 12.61
CA LEU A 52 14.63 -5.30 13.11
C LEU A 52 14.13 -6.31 14.15
N GLY A 53 14.12 -5.93 15.42
CA GLY A 53 13.53 -6.76 16.48
C GLY A 53 12.03 -6.52 16.62
N LEU A 54 11.20 -7.52 16.29
CA LEU A 54 9.77 -7.54 16.61
C LEU A 54 9.59 -8.09 18.03
N GLY A 55 9.42 -7.20 19.01
CA GLY A 55 9.12 -7.58 20.39
C GLY A 55 7.62 -7.54 20.69
N SER A 56 7.13 -8.55 21.40
CA SER A 56 5.93 -8.43 22.23
C SER A 56 6.33 -8.63 23.69
N LEU A 57 5.69 -7.93 24.64
CA LEU A 57 5.10 -8.49 25.87
C LEU A 57 4.47 -7.38 26.73
N PRO A 58 3.36 -7.70 27.43
CA PRO A 58 3.51 -8.15 28.81
C PRO A 58 2.93 -9.54 29.07
N SER A 59 3.45 -10.18 30.11
CA SER A 59 3.13 -11.54 30.53
C SER A 59 1.73 -11.72 31.11
N LYS A 60 1.02 -10.64 31.47
CA LYS A 60 -0.43 -10.60 31.74
C LYS A 60 -1.03 -9.23 31.39
N ALA A 61 -2.12 -9.23 30.62
CA ALA A 61 -2.97 -8.06 30.39
C ALA A 61 -3.85 -7.77 31.63
N SER A 62 -4.10 -6.50 31.95
CA SER A 62 -5.06 -6.10 33.00
C SER A 62 -6.22 -5.30 32.41
N ARG A 63 -7.31 -5.20 33.18
CA ARG A 63 -8.57 -4.52 32.81
C ARG A 63 -8.38 -3.05 32.47
N ASP A 64 -7.30 -2.44 32.94
CA ASP A 64 -6.99 -1.01 32.77
C ASP A 64 -5.82 -0.75 31.80
N ASN A 65 -5.26 -1.79 31.16
CA ASN A 65 -4.12 -1.64 30.25
C ASN A 65 -4.23 -2.58 29.03
N PRO A 66 -4.88 -2.13 27.93
CA PRO A 66 -5.37 -2.99 26.87
C PRO A 66 -4.33 -3.31 25.77
N GLY A 67 -3.07 -3.57 26.13
CA GLY A 67 -2.08 -4.13 25.21
C GLY A 67 -1.82 -3.26 23.97
N GLY A 68 -1.01 -2.22 24.14
CA GLY A 68 -0.44 -1.48 23.01
C GLY A 68 0.64 -2.30 22.30
N TRP A 69 0.73 -2.14 20.98
CA TRP A 69 1.86 -2.61 20.21
C TRP A 69 2.96 -1.55 20.28
N SER A 70 4.12 -1.92 20.82
CA SER A 70 5.29 -1.04 20.87
C SER A 70 6.18 -1.25 19.65
N PHE A 71 6.59 -0.15 19.02
CA PHE A 71 7.53 -0.12 17.90
C PHE A 71 8.84 0.42 18.43
N SER A 72 9.94 -0.26 18.17
CA SER A 72 11.28 0.22 18.50
C SER A 72 12.14 0.18 17.24
N LEU A 73 12.72 1.34 16.92
CA LEU A 73 13.77 1.48 15.93
C LEU A 73 15.10 1.40 16.65
N PHE A 74 16.02 0.64 16.07
CA PHE A 74 17.42 0.67 16.46
C PHE A 74 18.19 1.40 15.36
N GLY A 75 18.60 2.63 15.65
CA GLY A 75 19.56 3.40 14.85
C GLY A 75 20.65 3.89 15.79
N GLY A 76 21.88 3.40 15.61
CA GLY A 76 23.03 3.82 16.42
C GLY A 76 23.88 4.87 15.70
N PRO A 77 24.55 5.80 16.42
CA PRO A 77 25.54 6.67 15.85
C PRO A 77 26.92 5.98 15.71
N ASN A 78 27.53 6.17 14.54
CA ASN A 78 28.96 6.19 14.21
C ASN A 78 29.84 4.92 14.38
N GLY A 79 30.31 4.42 13.23
CA GLY A 79 31.72 4.03 13.06
C GLY A 79 32.44 5.15 12.29
N GLU A 80 33.44 5.76 12.92
CA GLU A 80 34.04 7.04 12.57
C GLU A 80 35.27 6.86 11.66
N THR A 81 35.21 7.33 10.41
CA THR A 81 36.38 7.97 9.78
C THR A 81 35.91 9.21 9.01
N ARG A 82 36.61 10.34 9.20
CA ARG A 82 36.28 11.68 8.67
C ARG A 82 36.16 11.78 7.13
N SER A 83 36.39 10.69 6.40
CA SER A 83 36.22 10.58 4.94
C SER A 83 34.91 9.92 4.50
N SER A 84 34.12 9.32 5.40
CA SER A 84 32.85 8.66 5.03
C SER A 84 31.73 9.70 4.89
N ARG A 85 31.61 10.28 3.69
CA ARG A 85 30.38 10.98 3.28
C ARG A 85 29.22 10.00 3.38
N PHE A 86 28.34 10.18 4.37
CA PHE A 86 27.14 9.37 4.59
C PHE A 86 26.32 9.16 3.32
N THR A 87 26.41 7.95 2.74
CA THR A 87 25.45 7.42 1.77
C THR A 87 25.04 6.02 2.27
N HIS A 88 24.05 5.91 3.17
CA HIS A 88 23.72 4.63 3.83
C HIS A 88 22.32 4.11 3.45
N PRO A 89 22.20 3.28 2.38
CA PRO A 89 20.96 2.58 2.01
C PRO A 89 20.23 1.91 3.18
N GLN A 90 20.97 1.39 4.18
CA GLN A 90 20.42 0.77 5.39
C GLN A 90 19.47 1.69 6.17
N TYR A 91 19.78 2.98 6.30
CA TYR A 91 18.92 3.93 7.01
C TYR A 91 17.62 4.18 6.22
N ALA A 92 17.71 4.33 4.90
CA ALA A 92 16.54 4.49 4.04
C ALA A 92 15.65 3.23 4.06
N THR A 93 16.25 2.04 4.05
CA THR A 93 15.54 0.76 4.21
C THR A 93 14.90 0.65 5.59
N ALA A 94 15.57 1.06 6.66
CA ALA A 94 15.01 1.05 8.02
C ALA A 94 13.82 2.01 8.17
N VAL A 95 13.90 3.23 7.62
CA VAL A 95 12.78 4.19 7.63
C VAL A 95 11.59 3.65 6.83
N SER A 96 11.84 3.08 5.65
CA SER A 96 10.77 2.46 4.84
C SER A 96 10.13 1.27 5.56
N THR A 97 10.94 0.43 6.22
CA THR A 97 10.47 -0.73 6.97
C THR A 97 9.63 -0.32 8.18
N LEU A 98 10.12 0.63 8.97
CA LEU A 98 9.33 1.19 10.05
C LEU A 98 8.00 1.75 9.57
N ALA A 99 8.02 2.58 8.53
CA ALA A 99 6.81 3.22 8.04
C ALA A 99 5.80 2.19 7.52
N HIS A 100 6.27 1.08 6.92
CA HIS A 100 5.46 -0.06 6.53
C HIS A 100 4.80 -0.76 7.73
N GLU A 101 5.61 -1.12 8.73
CA GLU A 101 5.10 -1.80 9.94
C GLU A 101 4.17 -0.89 10.77
N LEU A 102 4.47 0.41 10.83
CA LEU A 102 3.57 1.40 11.42
C LEU A 102 2.25 1.50 10.64
N GLY A 103 2.29 1.35 9.31
CA GLY A 103 1.11 1.23 8.46
C GLY A 103 0.21 0.06 8.86
N HIS A 104 0.78 -1.13 9.10
CA HIS A 104 0.04 -2.26 9.66
C HIS A 104 -0.61 -1.94 11.01
N ASN A 105 0.13 -1.23 11.84
CA ASN A 105 -0.33 -0.82 13.15
C ASN A 105 -1.51 0.16 13.11
N MET A 106 -1.57 0.97 12.06
CA MET A 106 -2.69 1.85 11.73
C MET A 106 -3.80 1.13 10.93
N GLY A 107 -3.68 -0.19 10.75
CA GLY A 107 -4.68 -1.05 10.13
C GLY A 107 -4.66 -1.04 8.60
N LEU A 108 -3.52 -0.72 7.99
CA LEU A 108 -3.29 -0.96 6.57
C LEU A 108 -2.86 -2.41 6.35
N GLU A 109 -3.34 -2.98 5.26
CA GLU A 109 -2.83 -4.25 4.75
C GLU A 109 -1.84 -3.97 3.62
N HIS A 110 -1.12 -5.02 3.21
CA HIS A 110 -0.22 -4.94 2.09
C HIS A 110 -0.90 -4.42 0.82
N SER A 111 -0.09 -3.87 -0.06
CA SER A 111 -0.50 -3.58 -1.43
C SER A 111 0.20 -4.49 -2.42
N GLY A 112 -0.54 -4.86 -3.45
CA GLY A 112 -0.09 -5.84 -4.42
C GLY A 112 -0.87 -5.74 -5.71
N VAL A 113 -0.98 -6.87 -6.40
CA VAL A 113 -1.58 -6.94 -7.74
C VAL A 113 -2.57 -8.10 -7.80
N GLY A 114 -3.76 -7.86 -8.32
CA GLY A 114 -4.68 -8.93 -8.69
C GLY A 114 -4.18 -9.68 -9.92
N TRP A 115 -3.92 -10.97 -9.83
CA TRP A 115 -3.39 -11.78 -10.91
C TRP A 115 -4.40 -12.82 -11.38
N CYS A 116 -4.91 -12.70 -12.61
CA CYS A 116 -5.82 -13.69 -13.19
C CYS A 116 -5.34 -14.22 -14.54
N THR A 117 -5.50 -15.51 -14.78
CA THR A 117 -5.23 -16.13 -16.08
C THR A 117 -6.32 -15.72 -17.08
N GLY A 118 -5.95 -15.56 -18.35
CA GLY A 118 -6.85 -15.17 -19.43
C GLY A 118 -7.00 -13.66 -19.64
N SER A 119 -8.00 -13.28 -20.46
CA SER A 119 -8.13 -11.92 -20.99
C SER A 119 -8.84 -10.92 -20.06
N VAL A 120 -9.51 -11.40 -19.00
CA VAL A 120 -10.27 -10.53 -18.09
C VAL A 120 -9.42 -10.24 -16.84
N PRO A 121 -8.95 -9.00 -16.66
CA PRO A 121 -8.03 -8.66 -15.57
C PRO A 121 -8.71 -8.58 -14.19
N ASP A 122 -10.00 -8.25 -14.13
CA ASP A 122 -10.75 -8.13 -12.88
C ASP A 122 -11.71 -9.30 -12.69
N ARG A 123 -11.52 -10.05 -11.62
CA ARG A 123 -12.31 -11.21 -11.22
C ARG A 123 -12.24 -11.35 -9.69
N PRO A 124 -13.03 -12.22 -9.04
CA PRO A 124 -13.10 -12.26 -7.57
C PRO A 124 -11.79 -12.43 -6.77
N PHE A 125 -10.68 -12.80 -7.40
CA PHE A 125 -9.39 -13.11 -6.76
C PHE A 125 -9.44 -14.32 -5.81
N THR A 126 -10.37 -15.25 -6.02
CA THR A 126 -10.66 -16.38 -5.12
C THR A 126 -10.18 -17.74 -5.63
N SER A 127 -9.24 -17.80 -6.59
CA SER A 127 -8.69 -19.07 -7.06
C SER A 127 -7.20 -18.99 -7.39
N SER A 128 -6.53 -20.13 -7.51
CA SER A 128 -5.12 -20.20 -7.94
C SER A 128 -4.89 -19.68 -9.37
N ARG A 129 -5.94 -19.60 -10.19
CA ARG A 129 -5.90 -18.99 -11.52
C ARG A 129 -6.31 -17.53 -11.52
N CYS A 130 -6.73 -17.01 -10.37
CA CYS A 130 -7.15 -15.64 -10.22
C CYS A 130 -7.07 -15.28 -8.75
N GLY A 131 -5.88 -14.86 -8.34
CA GLY A 131 -5.51 -14.57 -6.96
C GLY A 131 -5.01 -13.14 -6.83
N ALA A 132 -4.49 -12.81 -5.66
CA ALA A 132 -3.95 -11.51 -5.34
C ALA A 132 -2.54 -11.71 -4.81
N VAL A 133 -1.56 -11.08 -5.47
CA VAL A 133 -0.15 -11.28 -5.17
C VAL A 133 0.33 -10.07 -4.39
N GLU A 134 0.56 -10.31 -3.11
CA GLU A 134 1.12 -9.39 -2.14
C GLU A 134 2.50 -8.86 -2.57
N GLY A 135 2.88 -7.65 -2.14
CA GLY A 135 4.25 -7.13 -2.33
C GLY A 135 4.61 -6.71 -3.76
N LEU A 136 3.61 -6.66 -4.65
CA LEU A 136 3.81 -6.34 -6.07
C LEU A 136 3.38 -4.94 -6.49
N ASP A 137 3.06 -4.08 -5.53
CA ASP A 137 2.91 -2.65 -5.78
C ASP A 137 4.12 -1.90 -5.21
N PRO A 138 5.27 -1.90 -5.91
CA PRO A 138 6.46 -1.24 -5.37
C PRO A 138 6.22 0.25 -5.20
N MET A 139 5.31 0.86 -5.98
CA MET A 139 5.00 2.28 -5.89
C MET A 139 4.20 2.68 -4.64
N ASP A 140 3.85 1.74 -3.75
CA ASP A 140 3.16 2.00 -2.48
C ASP A 140 4.03 1.50 -1.32
N LEU A 141 4.06 2.27 -0.23
CA LEU A 141 4.76 1.90 1.00
C LEU A 141 4.38 0.50 1.49
N MET A 142 3.11 0.11 1.33
CA MET A 142 2.61 -1.18 1.77
C MET A 142 2.89 -2.32 0.77
N GLY A 143 3.53 -2.05 -0.36
CA GLY A 143 3.75 -3.04 -1.42
C GLY A 143 5.17 -3.09 -1.96
N ALA A 144 6.07 -2.23 -1.49
CA ALA A 144 7.49 -2.38 -1.74
C ALA A 144 8.04 -3.49 -0.84
N ASP A 145 8.53 -4.59 -1.42
CA ASP A 145 9.30 -5.67 -0.78
C ASP A 145 10.67 -5.19 -0.21
N PHE A 146 10.73 -3.98 0.33
CA PHE A 146 11.92 -3.30 0.87
C PHE A 146 13.10 -3.15 -0.11
N ALA A 147 12.93 -3.56 -1.37
CA ALA A 147 13.94 -3.45 -2.42
C ALA A 147 14.09 -2.02 -2.97
N ALA A 148 13.14 -1.13 -2.65
CA ALA A 148 13.18 0.27 -3.09
C ALA A 148 14.31 1.06 -2.42
N VAL A 149 15.02 1.88 -3.19
CA VAL A 149 15.88 2.93 -2.67
C VAL A 149 15.01 4.15 -2.36
N GLY A 150 14.91 4.50 -1.07
CA GLY A 150 14.05 5.56 -0.55
C GLY A 150 12.69 5.04 -0.06
N THR A 151 11.88 5.94 0.51
CA THR A 151 10.56 5.58 1.05
C THR A 151 9.47 5.79 0.01
N ALA A 152 8.81 4.70 -0.39
CA ALA A 152 7.64 4.79 -1.26
C ALA A 152 6.50 5.54 -0.53
N PRO A 153 5.79 6.44 -1.21
CA PRO A 153 4.60 7.08 -0.65
C PRO A 153 3.40 6.12 -0.67
N LEU A 154 2.54 6.21 0.35
CA LEU A 154 1.24 5.51 0.36
C LEU A 154 0.40 5.87 -0.88
N SER A 155 -0.32 4.89 -1.45
CA SER A 155 -1.35 5.17 -2.46
C SER A 155 -2.45 6.06 -1.90
N GLY A 156 -3.18 6.75 -2.78
CA GLY A 156 -4.34 7.54 -2.39
C GLY A 156 -5.41 6.69 -1.68
N ALA A 157 -5.57 5.42 -2.07
CA ALA A 157 -6.48 4.50 -1.41
C ALA A 157 -6.08 4.22 0.05
N GLN A 158 -4.79 3.96 0.31
CA GLN A 158 -4.28 3.75 1.67
C GLN A 158 -4.31 5.04 2.50
N LYS A 159 -3.93 6.19 1.92
CA LYS A 159 -4.07 7.51 2.58
C LYS A 159 -5.53 7.81 2.96
N LYS A 160 -6.47 7.49 2.08
CA LYS A 160 -7.91 7.59 2.37
C LYS A 160 -8.33 6.63 3.48
N ARG A 161 -7.80 5.41 3.52
CA ARG A 161 -8.09 4.43 4.58
C ARG A 161 -7.59 4.90 5.95
N LEU A 162 -6.43 5.55 6.00
CA LEU A 162 -5.91 6.21 7.21
C LEU A 162 -6.66 7.48 7.61
N GLY A 163 -7.50 8.04 6.73
CA GLY A 163 -8.15 9.34 6.97
C GLY A 163 -7.23 10.55 6.83
N VAL A 164 -6.01 10.38 6.29
CA VAL A 164 -5.04 11.48 6.10
C VAL A 164 -5.14 12.14 4.72
N LEU A 165 -6.00 11.62 3.83
CA LEU A 165 -6.30 12.25 2.55
C LEU A 165 -7.53 13.18 2.73
N PRO A 166 -7.38 14.50 2.52
CA PRO A 166 -8.50 15.44 2.65
C PRO A 166 -9.69 15.05 1.77
N ALA A 167 -10.92 15.34 2.23
CA ALA A 167 -12.12 15.02 1.46
C ALA A 167 -12.15 15.74 0.10
N SER A 168 -11.60 16.97 0.03
CA SER A 168 -11.41 17.73 -1.21
C SER A 168 -10.58 16.97 -2.26
N ASP A 169 -9.73 16.06 -1.81
CA ASP A 169 -8.79 15.36 -2.67
C ASP A 169 -9.38 14.07 -3.26
N VAL A 170 -10.61 13.74 -2.87
CA VAL A 170 -11.31 12.53 -3.30
C VAL A 170 -12.58 12.91 -4.05
N VAL A 171 -12.63 12.62 -5.35
CA VAL A 171 -13.87 12.65 -6.11
C VAL A 171 -14.52 11.28 -6.10
N THR A 172 -15.77 11.20 -5.63
CA THR A 172 -16.55 9.96 -5.71
C THR A 172 -17.54 10.02 -6.88
N VAL A 173 -17.57 8.99 -7.73
CA VAL A 173 -18.50 8.87 -8.85
C VAL A 173 -19.35 7.62 -8.69
N THR A 174 -20.68 7.78 -8.81
CA THR A 174 -21.69 6.72 -8.70
C THR A 174 -22.64 6.76 -9.89
N LYS A 175 -23.37 5.66 -10.14
CA LYS A 175 -24.35 5.59 -11.24
C LYS A 175 -25.43 6.69 -11.14
N LYS A 176 -25.85 7.06 -9.93
CA LYS A 176 -26.81 8.14 -9.69
C LYS A 176 -26.33 9.49 -10.22
N GLY A 177 -25.02 9.73 -10.20
CA GLY A 177 -24.41 10.95 -10.75
C GLY A 177 -24.21 10.92 -12.27
N GLY A 178 -24.53 9.82 -12.95
CA GLY A 178 -24.36 9.66 -14.38
C GLY A 178 -22.90 9.53 -14.83
N ALA A 179 -22.70 9.44 -16.14
CA ALA A 179 -21.37 9.44 -16.73
C ALA A 179 -20.67 10.80 -16.51
N ARG A 180 -19.39 10.78 -16.15
CA ARG A 180 -18.64 12.01 -15.83
C ARG A 180 -17.17 11.89 -16.20
N THR A 181 -16.60 12.99 -16.67
CA THR A 181 -15.15 13.15 -16.81
C THR A 181 -14.57 13.78 -15.54
N VAL A 182 -13.51 13.17 -15.00
CA VAL A 182 -12.83 13.62 -13.79
C VAL A 182 -11.37 13.91 -14.12
N ARG A 183 -10.89 15.05 -13.65
CA ARG A 183 -9.46 15.41 -13.69
C ARG A 183 -8.86 15.12 -12.32
N ILE A 184 -7.83 14.30 -12.28
CA ILE A 184 -7.09 13.99 -11.06
C ILE A 184 -5.65 14.45 -11.21
N SER A 185 -5.11 15.09 -10.18
CA SER A 185 -3.69 15.44 -10.11
C SER A 185 -2.84 14.26 -9.69
N GLU A 186 -1.54 14.38 -9.94
CA GLU A 186 -0.54 13.45 -9.44
C GLU A 186 -0.67 13.24 -7.92
N ARG A 187 -0.61 11.98 -7.48
CA ARG A 187 -0.89 11.61 -6.08
C ARG A 187 0.01 12.29 -5.02
N HIS A 188 1.15 12.84 -5.42
CA HIS A 188 2.13 13.48 -4.50
C HIS A 188 2.07 14.99 -4.52
N VAL A 189 1.40 15.59 -5.50
CA VAL A 189 1.34 17.04 -5.66
C VAL A 189 0.11 17.55 -4.92
N ALA A 190 0.32 18.25 -3.80
CA ALA A 190 -0.76 18.96 -3.12
C ALA A 190 -1.16 20.19 -3.95
N ASN A 191 -2.41 20.20 -4.42
CA ASN A 191 -2.99 21.34 -5.13
C ASN A 191 -4.52 21.34 -4.94
N SER A 192 -5.22 22.28 -5.55
CA SER A 192 -6.69 22.40 -5.41
C SER A 192 -7.50 21.33 -6.15
N ARG A 193 -6.84 20.38 -6.83
CA ARG A 193 -7.51 19.32 -7.59
C ARG A 193 -7.50 18.00 -6.82
N PRO A 194 -8.53 17.17 -7.03
CA PRO A 194 -8.57 15.82 -6.50
C PRO A 194 -7.34 15.00 -6.90
N ARG A 195 -6.81 14.22 -5.97
CA ARG A 195 -5.69 13.29 -6.21
C ARG A 195 -6.15 11.84 -6.38
N LEU A 196 -7.40 11.57 -5.99
CA LEU A 196 -8.00 10.24 -6.01
C LEU A 196 -9.41 10.30 -6.59
N LEU A 197 -9.68 9.44 -7.55
CA LEU A 197 -11.04 9.12 -7.99
C LEU A 197 -11.48 7.81 -7.33
N ARG A 198 -12.63 7.81 -6.65
CA ARG A 198 -13.32 6.61 -6.16
C ARG A 198 -14.57 6.38 -7.00
N ALA A 199 -14.53 5.38 -7.86
CA ALA A 199 -15.70 4.95 -8.62
C ALA A 199 -16.38 3.77 -7.93
N VAL A 200 -17.72 3.78 -7.90
CA VAL A 200 -18.51 2.70 -7.28
C VAL A 200 -19.14 1.84 -8.38
N ASP A 201 -18.82 0.56 -8.40
CA ASP A 201 -19.52 -0.41 -9.25
C ASP A 201 -20.97 -0.55 -8.73
N PRO A 202 -21.98 -0.17 -9.54
CA PRO A 202 -23.36 -0.14 -9.08
C PRO A 202 -23.97 -1.53 -8.90
N LYS A 203 -23.39 -2.59 -9.48
CA LYS A 203 -23.89 -3.96 -9.35
C LYS A 203 -23.31 -4.66 -8.13
N THR A 204 -22.06 -4.35 -7.77
CA THR A 204 -21.36 -5.07 -6.69
C THR A 204 -21.09 -4.23 -5.45
N GLY A 205 -21.35 -2.92 -5.50
CA GLY A 205 -21.00 -1.95 -4.44
C GLY A 205 -19.49 -1.77 -4.25
N GLN A 206 -18.66 -2.41 -5.07
CA GLN A 206 -17.22 -2.39 -4.91
C GLN A 206 -16.66 -1.00 -5.24
N TYR A 207 -15.76 -0.52 -4.39
CA TYR A 207 -14.96 0.66 -4.69
C TYR A 207 -13.76 0.30 -5.56
N TYR A 208 -13.61 1.07 -6.64
CA TYR A 208 -12.43 1.12 -7.48
C TYR A 208 -11.78 2.49 -7.30
N TYR A 209 -10.50 2.48 -6.97
CA TYR A 209 -9.69 3.66 -6.77
C TYR A 209 -8.85 3.90 -8.02
N VAL A 210 -8.78 5.16 -8.45
CA VAL A 210 -8.03 5.58 -9.62
C VAL A 210 -7.11 6.71 -9.21
N GLU A 211 -5.82 6.54 -9.46
CA GLU A 211 -4.79 7.52 -9.12
C GLU A 211 -3.79 7.70 -10.26
N PHE A 212 -3.27 8.91 -10.40
CA PHE A 212 -2.21 9.21 -11.36
C PHE A 212 -0.85 9.16 -10.65
N ARG A 213 -0.06 8.12 -10.98
CA ARG A 213 1.24 7.86 -10.38
C ARG A 213 2.37 8.34 -11.27
N ARG A 214 3.34 9.03 -10.66
CA ARG A 214 4.60 9.46 -11.28
C ARG A 214 5.78 9.19 -10.36
N PRO A 215 7.02 9.27 -10.88
CA PRO A 215 8.23 9.13 -10.07
C PRO A 215 8.16 10.00 -8.81
N SER A 216 8.52 9.43 -7.66
CA SER A 216 8.26 10.05 -6.36
C SER A 216 9.47 10.04 -5.42
N GLY A 217 10.67 10.23 -5.98
CA GLY A 217 11.93 10.15 -5.23
C GLY A 217 12.36 8.71 -4.90
N ALA A 218 11.42 7.82 -4.56
CA ALA A 218 11.66 6.39 -4.45
C ALA A 218 12.05 5.80 -5.81
N ARG A 219 13.14 5.04 -5.84
CA ARG A 219 13.64 4.32 -7.02
C ARG A 219 13.56 2.84 -6.75
N TYR A 220 13.04 2.08 -7.71
CA TYR A 220 12.99 0.63 -7.60
C TYR A 220 14.15 0.06 -8.42
N PRO A 221 14.84 -0.98 -7.93
CA PRO A 221 15.76 -1.74 -8.76
C PRO A 221 15.01 -2.20 -10.01
N SER A 222 15.75 -2.37 -11.11
CA SER A 222 15.16 -2.87 -12.36
C SER A 222 14.34 -4.13 -12.08
N LEU A 223 13.18 -4.26 -12.75
CA LEU A 223 12.13 -5.26 -12.50
C LEU A 223 12.60 -6.73 -12.56
N GLY A 224 13.87 -7.00 -12.87
CA GLY A 224 14.48 -8.32 -12.85
C GLY A 224 14.64 -8.95 -11.46
N GLY A 225 14.33 -8.21 -10.38
CA GLY A 225 14.34 -8.71 -9.00
C GLY A 225 12.96 -8.94 -8.36
N ILE A 226 11.85 -8.80 -9.09
CA ILE A 226 10.51 -9.08 -8.55
C ILE A 226 10.34 -10.61 -8.34
N PRO A 227 9.75 -11.08 -7.22
CA PRO A 227 9.54 -12.51 -6.99
C PRO A 227 8.87 -13.24 -8.17
N TRP A 228 9.31 -14.49 -8.34
CA TRP A 228 9.37 -15.35 -9.54
C TRP A 228 8.06 -15.69 -10.28
N ARG A 229 6.99 -14.90 -10.18
CA ARG A 229 5.76 -15.08 -11.00
C ARG A 229 5.23 -13.81 -11.65
N ALA A 230 5.62 -12.64 -11.16
CA ALA A 230 5.22 -11.37 -11.79
C ALA A 230 6.30 -10.79 -12.70
N ALA A 231 7.58 -11.14 -12.50
CA ALA A 231 8.68 -10.47 -13.19
C ALA A 231 8.66 -10.58 -14.73
N SER A 232 8.21 -11.70 -15.32
CA SER A 232 8.20 -11.84 -16.78
C SER A 232 6.98 -11.20 -17.45
N ASP A 233 5.83 -11.27 -16.77
CA ASP A 233 4.52 -11.04 -17.40
C ASP A 233 3.84 -9.77 -16.84
N TYR A 234 4.41 -9.13 -15.83
CA TYR A 234 3.95 -7.88 -15.21
C TYR A 234 5.00 -6.78 -15.31
N THR A 235 4.59 -5.64 -15.84
CA THR A 235 5.41 -4.42 -15.85
C THR A 235 4.77 -3.37 -14.96
N VAL A 236 5.52 -2.96 -13.93
CA VAL A 236 5.20 -1.78 -13.15
C VAL A 236 5.54 -0.54 -13.98
N ALA A 237 4.56 0.30 -14.23
CA ALA A 237 4.68 1.52 -15.01
C ALA A 237 3.96 2.70 -14.36
N TYR A 238 4.54 3.89 -14.53
CA TYR A 238 3.90 5.15 -14.15
C TYR A 238 2.71 5.46 -15.04
N GLY A 239 1.71 6.18 -14.51
CA GLY A 239 0.48 6.49 -15.23
C GLY A 239 -0.75 6.36 -14.35
N VAL A 240 -1.91 6.28 -15.00
CA VAL A 240 -3.18 6.09 -14.31
C VAL A 240 -3.29 4.63 -13.88
N THR A 241 -3.45 4.36 -12.60
CA THR A 241 -3.66 3.00 -12.08
C THR A 241 -5.10 2.82 -11.63
N VAL A 242 -5.59 1.58 -11.67
CA VAL A 242 -6.88 1.21 -11.07
C VAL A 242 -6.61 0.15 -10.03
N SER A 243 -7.15 0.35 -8.83
CA SER A 243 -7.03 -0.59 -7.73
C SER A 243 -8.35 -0.80 -7.00
N ARG A 244 -8.41 -1.86 -6.20
CA ARG A 244 -9.51 -2.10 -5.27
C ARG A 244 -9.02 -2.91 -4.08
N LEU A 245 -9.80 -2.94 -3.01
CA LEU A 245 -9.50 -3.80 -1.88
C LEU A 245 -9.81 -5.27 -2.20
N GLY A 246 -8.93 -6.16 -1.75
CA GLY A 246 -9.17 -7.60 -1.68
C GLY A 246 -10.34 -7.89 -0.75
N ARG A 247 -11.18 -8.86 -1.11
CA ARG A 247 -12.30 -9.30 -0.27
C ARG A 247 -11.87 -10.42 0.67
N VAL A 248 -12.71 -10.73 1.65
CA VAL A 248 -12.56 -11.94 2.47
C VAL A 248 -12.55 -13.16 1.53
N GLY A 249 -11.49 -13.97 1.59
CA GLY A 249 -11.33 -15.17 0.75
C GLY A 249 -10.49 -15.01 -0.52
N SER A 250 -9.72 -13.92 -0.66
CA SER A 250 -8.72 -13.83 -1.74
C SER A 250 -7.68 -14.96 -1.62
N THR A 251 -7.33 -15.61 -2.73
CA THR A 251 -6.22 -16.55 -2.80
C THR A 251 -4.92 -15.76 -2.88
N TRP A 252 -3.97 -16.06 -1.97
CA TRP A 252 -2.64 -15.42 -1.85
C TRP A 252 -2.60 -13.99 -1.27
N ALA A 253 -3.74 -13.45 -0.83
CA ALA A 253 -3.81 -12.15 -0.16
C ALA A 253 -4.68 -12.19 1.09
N TYR A 254 -4.33 -11.36 2.07
CA TYR A 254 -5.15 -11.10 3.23
C TYR A 254 -6.40 -10.26 2.89
N PRO A 255 -7.52 -10.44 3.63
CA PRO A 255 -8.67 -9.57 3.49
C PRO A 255 -8.30 -8.11 3.71
N GLY A 256 -8.68 -7.22 2.78
CA GLY A 256 -8.40 -5.80 2.90
C GLY A 256 -7.08 -5.35 2.27
N GLU A 257 -6.31 -6.21 1.62
CA GLU A 257 -5.16 -5.78 0.81
C GLU A 257 -5.55 -4.80 -0.29
N HIS A 258 -4.66 -3.85 -0.60
CA HIS A 258 -4.84 -2.89 -1.68
C HIS A 258 -4.26 -3.44 -2.98
N LEU A 259 -5.11 -3.82 -3.93
CA LEU A 259 -4.68 -4.54 -5.13
C LEU A 259 -4.85 -3.69 -6.37
N ILE A 260 -3.75 -3.44 -7.08
CA ILE A 260 -3.79 -2.96 -8.46
C ILE A 260 -4.47 -4.03 -9.31
N VAL A 261 -5.40 -3.62 -10.18
CA VAL A 261 -5.95 -4.48 -11.21
C VAL A 261 -5.12 -4.28 -12.48
N PRO A 262 -4.27 -5.23 -12.87
CA PRO A 262 -3.33 -5.06 -13.97
C PRO A 262 -4.04 -5.08 -15.32
N MET A 263 -3.58 -4.24 -16.25
CA MET A 263 -4.16 -4.09 -17.58
C MET A 263 -3.39 -4.89 -18.63
N GLY A 264 -4.03 -5.24 -19.74
CA GLY A 264 -3.39 -5.95 -20.85
C GLY A 264 -3.63 -7.46 -20.86
N LYS A 265 -2.96 -8.15 -21.79
CA LYS A 265 -3.00 -9.61 -21.90
C LYS A 265 -2.15 -10.23 -20.80
N GLU A 266 -2.42 -11.49 -20.45
CA GLU A 266 -1.71 -12.22 -19.40
C GLU A 266 -0.18 -12.13 -19.53
N SER A 267 0.38 -12.29 -20.73
CA SER A 267 1.83 -12.24 -20.99
C SER A 267 2.44 -10.83 -21.03
N ARG A 268 1.63 -9.78 -20.94
CA ARG A 268 2.06 -8.36 -21.03
C ARG A 268 1.15 -7.48 -20.18
N ARG A 269 1.07 -7.80 -18.89
CA ARG A 269 0.30 -7.02 -17.94
C ARG A 269 1.05 -5.76 -17.54
N HIS A 270 0.33 -4.67 -17.37
CA HIS A 270 0.88 -3.40 -16.92
C HIS A 270 0.11 -2.89 -15.70
N SER A 271 0.79 -2.20 -14.78
CA SER A 271 0.14 -1.59 -13.62
C SER A 271 -0.74 -0.38 -13.97
N ASN A 272 -0.59 0.18 -15.17
CA ASN A 272 -1.22 1.42 -15.60
C ASN A 272 -2.16 1.25 -16.81
N LEU A 273 -3.04 2.23 -16.96
CA LEU A 273 -3.83 2.52 -18.16
C LEU A 273 -3.13 3.62 -18.95
N SER A 274 -2.87 3.35 -20.24
CA SER A 274 -2.43 4.35 -21.20
C SER A 274 -3.59 5.21 -21.70
N ARG A 275 -3.28 6.35 -22.33
CA ARG A 275 -4.28 7.18 -23.04
C ARG A 275 -5.06 6.32 -24.05
N GLY A 276 -6.38 6.50 -24.06
CA GLY A 276 -7.33 5.74 -24.90
C GLY A 276 -7.71 4.38 -24.32
N SER A 277 -6.92 3.82 -23.40
CA SER A 277 -7.24 2.54 -22.77
C SER A 277 -8.41 2.66 -21.80
N SER A 278 -9.11 1.54 -21.65
CA SER A 278 -10.24 1.45 -20.73
C SER A 278 -10.15 0.23 -19.84
N PHE A 279 -10.66 0.38 -18.62
CA PHE A 279 -10.90 -0.67 -17.66
C PHE A 279 -12.41 -0.87 -17.50
N THR A 280 -12.87 -2.11 -17.54
CA THR A 280 -14.25 -2.45 -17.19
C THR A 280 -14.19 -3.37 -15.98
N THR A 281 -14.98 -3.04 -14.96
CA THR A 281 -15.13 -3.85 -13.75
C THR A 281 -15.62 -5.25 -14.07
N ARG A 282 -15.34 -6.22 -13.18
CA ARG A 282 -15.79 -7.62 -13.31
C ARG A 282 -17.29 -7.80 -13.54
N SER A 283 -18.11 -6.84 -13.14
CA SER A 283 -19.57 -6.88 -13.28
C SER A 283 -20.06 -6.36 -14.63
N GLY A 284 -19.20 -5.70 -15.41
CA GLY A 284 -19.55 -4.97 -16.63
C GLY A 284 -20.20 -3.60 -16.39
N ALA A 285 -20.61 -3.28 -15.16
CA ALA A 285 -21.51 -2.16 -14.88
C ALA A 285 -20.80 -0.81 -14.67
N LEU A 286 -19.47 -0.81 -14.57
CA LEU A 286 -18.62 0.37 -14.47
C LEU A 286 -17.45 0.26 -15.46
N ARG A 287 -17.25 1.31 -16.26
CA ARG A 287 -16.12 1.48 -17.18
C ARG A 287 -15.38 2.79 -16.92
N LEU A 288 -14.06 2.71 -16.93
CA LEU A 288 -13.13 3.82 -16.77
C LEU A 288 -12.30 3.95 -18.04
N THR A 289 -12.20 5.14 -18.63
CA THR A 289 -11.41 5.39 -19.84
C THR A 289 -10.44 6.55 -19.60
N VAL A 290 -9.15 6.35 -19.84
CA VAL A 290 -8.16 7.43 -19.73
C VAL A 290 -8.20 8.27 -21.00
N GLN A 291 -8.62 9.53 -20.88
CA GLN A 291 -8.67 10.49 -21.99
C GLN A 291 -7.32 11.19 -22.21
N SER A 292 -6.61 11.49 -21.13
CA SER A 292 -5.26 12.04 -21.14
C SER A 292 -4.51 11.73 -19.83
N ALA A 293 -3.18 11.72 -19.88
CA ALA A 293 -2.30 11.63 -18.72
C ALA A 293 -0.98 12.34 -19.06
N GLY A 294 -0.71 13.48 -18.44
CA GLY A 294 0.43 14.36 -18.74
C GLY A 294 0.37 15.63 -17.88
N ASP A 295 1.46 16.41 -17.84
CA ASP A 295 1.48 17.75 -17.23
C ASP A 295 0.88 17.85 -15.81
N GLY A 296 1.13 16.89 -14.92
CA GLY A 296 0.55 16.97 -13.57
C GLY A 296 -0.86 16.39 -13.42
N VAL A 297 -1.53 16.02 -14.51
CA VAL A 297 -2.96 15.73 -14.51
C VAL A 297 -3.30 14.53 -15.41
N ALA A 298 -4.18 13.66 -14.91
CA ALA A 298 -4.88 12.68 -15.71
C ALA A 298 -6.37 13.01 -15.83
N THR A 299 -6.93 12.77 -17.01
CA THR A 299 -8.36 12.93 -17.28
C THR A 299 -8.97 11.56 -17.51
N VAL A 300 -9.93 11.18 -16.67
CA VAL A 300 -10.57 9.86 -16.69
C VAL A 300 -12.06 10.02 -16.89
N ARG A 301 -12.62 9.39 -17.93
CA ARG A 301 -14.05 9.31 -18.15
C ARG A 301 -14.61 8.06 -17.45
N VAL A 302 -15.62 8.27 -16.63
CA VAL A 302 -16.36 7.24 -15.91
C VAL A 302 -17.71 7.07 -16.60
N THR A 303 -18.04 5.84 -17.00
CA THR A 303 -19.35 5.51 -17.58
C THR A 303 -19.95 4.27 -16.91
N PHE A 304 -21.27 4.15 -17.03
CA PHE A 304 -22.05 3.03 -16.51
C PHE A 304 -22.79 2.38 -17.69
N PRO A 305 -22.17 1.42 -18.39
CA PRO A 305 -22.79 0.74 -19.53
C PRO A 305 -24.15 0.13 -19.16
N ARG A 306 -25.08 0.11 -20.11
CA ARG A 306 -26.28 -0.72 -19.98
C ARG A 306 -25.82 -2.17 -20.14
N THR A 307 -25.97 -2.96 -19.07
CA THR A 307 -25.69 -4.39 -19.02
C THR A 307 -26.94 -5.18 -19.28
#